data_AF-A0A5K1DJU6-F1
#
_entry.id   AF-A0A5K1DJU6-F1
#
_cell.length_a   1.000
_cell.length_b   1.000
_cell.length_c   1.000
_cell.angle_alpha   90.00
_cell.angle_beta   90.00
_cell.angle_gamma   90.00
#
_symmetry.space_group_name_H-M   'P 1'
#
loop_
_entity.id
_entity.type
_entity.pdbx_description
1 polymer ?
#
loop_
_entity_poly.entity_id
_entity_poly.type
_entity_poly.pdbx_seq_one_letter_code
_entity_poly.pdbx_strand_id
1 'polypeptide(L)'
;MGSVKEVLIVMLVCHVRALSARMSPWLGYESGPCLSWRLGVETNNIRFWRTVPSDCLRYMQNYMLEGQYEHDLNMVVYQITSYMLTIDQVGDGFDSWIFDVDDTCISNLEYYRRSRRFG
;
A
#
# COMPACT_ATOMS: atom_id res chain seq x y z
N MET A 1 6.72 26.93 0.79
CA MET A 1 5.34 26.78 0.24
C MET A 1 5.25 26.11 -1.13
N GLY A 2 6.34 25.99 -1.92
CA GLY A 2 6.36 25.25 -3.20
C GLY A 2 6.45 23.73 -3.03
N SER A 3 7.45 23.28 -2.25
CA SER A 3 7.76 21.84 -2.05
C SER A 3 6.60 21.00 -1.48
N VAL A 4 5.84 21.51 -0.50
CA VAL A 4 4.66 20.80 0.06
C VAL A 4 3.57 20.59 -0.99
N LYS A 5 3.34 21.57 -1.89
CA LYS A 5 2.32 21.47 -2.94
C LYS A 5 2.73 20.47 -4.02
N GLU A 6 4.01 20.41 -4.36
CA GLU A 6 4.56 19.48 -5.33
C GLU A 6 4.49 18.02 -4.84
N VAL A 7 4.78 17.78 -3.56
CA VAL A 7 4.63 16.44 -2.97
C VAL A 7 3.16 16.03 -2.80
N LEU A 8 2.27 16.97 -2.44
CA LEU A 8 0.83 16.73 -2.46
C LEU A 8 0.35 16.31 -3.85
N ILE A 9 0.89 16.93 -4.91
CA ILE A 9 0.58 16.54 -6.29
C ILE A 9 1.08 15.13 -6.60
N VAL A 10 2.29 14.76 -6.18
CA VAL A 10 2.81 13.37 -6.36
C VAL A 10 1.96 12.36 -5.60
N MET A 11 1.60 12.63 -4.35
CA MET A 11 0.70 11.78 -3.56
C MET A 11 -0.69 11.67 -4.20
N LEU A 12 -1.22 12.77 -4.77
CA LEU A 12 -2.47 12.78 -5.52
C LEU A 12 -2.38 11.99 -6.83
N VAL A 13 -1.23 12.01 -7.52
CA VAL A 13 -0.97 11.21 -8.73
C VAL A 13 -0.84 9.72 -8.39
N CYS A 14 -0.28 9.37 -7.23
CA CYS A 14 -0.33 8.01 -6.68
C CYS A 14 -1.78 7.60 -6.26
N HIS A 15 -2.69 8.56 -6.12
CA HIS A 15 -4.07 8.38 -5.64
C HIS A 15 -5.15 8.51 -6.73
N VAL A 16 -4.84 8.32 -8.03
CA VAL A 16 -5.88 8.39 -9.07
C VAL A 16 -6.78 7.14 -9.06
N ARG A 17 -7.81 7.24 -8.20
CA ARG A 17 -9.16 6.62 -8.13
C ARG A 17 -9.32 5.13 -7.79
N ALA A 18 -10.09 4.90 -6.73
CA ALA A 18 -11.29 4.06 -6.80
C ALA A 18 -12.41 4.64 -5.92
N LEU A 19 -13.59 4.84 -6.50
CA LEU A 19 -14.83 5.11 -5.77
C LEU A 19 -15.45 3.76 -5.39
N SER A 20 -15.90 3.65 -4.13
CA SER A 20 -16.78 2.60 -3.58
C SER A 20 -16.15 1.21 -3.38
N ALA A 21 -15.46 1.00 -2.26
CA ALA A 21 -15.24 -0.34 -1.70
C ALA A 21 -16.55 -0.88 -1.11
N ARG A 22 -17.09 -1.97 -1.69
CA ARG A 22 -18.18 -2.74 -1.08
C ARG A 22 -17.58 -3.70 -0.06
N MET A 23 -17.96 -3.53 1.21
CA MET A 23 -17.55 -4.42 2.29
C MET A 23 -18.15 -5.83 2.07
N SER A 24 -17.30 -6.82 1.83
CA SER A 24 -17.71 -8.23 1.70
C SER A 24 -17.89 -8.84 3.11
N PRO A 25 -19.06 -9.39 3.46
CA PRO A 25 -19.33 -9.95 4.79
C PRO A 25 -18.53 -11.21 5.18
N TRP A 26 -17.69 -11.76 4.29
CA TRP A 26 -17.12 -13.11 4.42
C TRP A 26 -15.70 -13.16 5.04
N LEU A 27 -15.30 -12.13 5.79
CA LEU A 27 -13.91 -11.96 6.25
C LEU A 27 -13.49 -12.80 7.48
N GLY A 28 -14.36 -13.70 7.97
CA GLY A 28 -14.27 -14.16 9.37
C GLY A 28 -13.46 -15.43 9.67
N TYR A 29 -13.26 -16.39 8.76
CA TYR A 29 -12.85 -17.74 9.19
C TYR A 29 -11.69 -18.40 8.44
N GLU A 30 -11.44 -18.08 7.17
CA GLU A 30 -10.38 -18.76 6.39
C GLU A 30 -9.02 -18.03 6.36
N SER A 31 -8.89 -16.91 7.07
CA SER A 31 -7.76 -15.98 6.88
C SER A 31 -6.73 -16.00 7.99
N GLY A 32 -6.93 -16.69 9.12
CA GLY A 32 -6.06 -16.57 10.31
C GLY A 32 -4.56 -16.76 10.02
N PRO A 33 -4.12 -17.94 9.53
CA PRO A 33 -2.71 -18.18 9.22
C PRO A 33 -2.14 -17.27 8.13
N CYS A 34 -2.93 -16.95 7.10
CA CYS A 34 -2.51 -16.09 5.99
C CYS A 34 -2.43 -14.61 6.38
N LEU A 35 -3.31 -14.17 7.27
CA LEU A 35 -3.25 -12.86 7.91
C LEU A 35 -2.01 -12.76 8.79
N SER A 36 -1.73 -13.78 9.62
CA SER A 36 -0.49 -13.83 10.41
C SER A 36 0.75 -13.85 9.52
N TRP A 37 0.71 -14.58 8.40
CA TRP A 37 1.78 -14.58 7.41
C TRP A 37 1.99 -13.20 6.80
N ARG A 38 0.93 -12.54 6.30
CA ARG A 38 1.01 -11.17 5.75
C ARG A 38 1.56 -10.20 6.78
N LEU A 39 1.02 -10.21 8.00
CA LEU A 39 1.50 -9.36 9.08
C LEU A 39 2.98 -9.63 9.39
N GLY A 40 3.40 -10.90 9.38
CA GLY A 40 4.81 -11.27 9.54
C GLY A 40 5.70 -10.73 8.42
N VAL A 41 5.22 -10.69 7.18
CA VAL A 41 5.91 -10.07 6.03
C VAL A 41 6.00 -8.55 6.20
N GLU A 42 4.89 -7.86 6.47
CA GLU A 42 4.83 -6.40 6.63
C GLU A 42 5.70 -5.90 7.81
N THR A 43 5.76 -6.68 8.89
CA THR A 43 6.59 -6.38 10.06
C THR A 43 8.03 -6.89 9.94
N ASN A 44 8.41 -7.41 8.77
CA ASN A 44 9.76 -7.92 8.50
C ASN A 44 10.21 -9.04 9.48
N ASN A 45 9.26 -9.81 10.00
CA ASN A 45 9.50 -11.01 10.81
C ASN A 45 9.62 -12.27 9.95
N ILE A 46 8.94 -12.29 8.80
CA ILE A 46 9.09 -13.31 7.75
C ILE A 46 9.85 -12.67 6.59
N ARG A 47 11.06 -13.18 6.33
CA ARG A 47 11.99 -12.60 5.35
C ARG A 47 12.34 -13.60 4.25
N PHE A 48 12.86 -13.09 3.13
CA PHE A 48 13.38 -13.89 2.01
C PHE A 48 12.40 -14.91 1.43
N TRP A 49 11.10 -14.66 1.56
CA TRP A 49 10.08 -15.45 0.87
C TRP A 49 10.16 -15.15 -0.64
N ARG A 50 9.99 -16.18 -1.47
CA ARG A 50 10.10 -16.05 -2.93
C ARG A 50 8.77 -15.82 -3.63
N THR A 51 7.72 -16.41 -3.08
CA THR A 51 6.34 -16.34 -3.58
C THR A 51 5.40 -16.40 -2.38
N VAL A 52 4.17 -15.91 -2.56
CA VAL A 52 3.11 -16.11 -1.57
C VAL A 52 2.86 -17.61 -1.39
N PRO A 53 2.64 -18.12 -0.16
CA PRO A 53 2.25 -19.51 0.07
C PRO A 53 1.00 -19.87 -0.74
N SER A 54 0.97 -21.04 -1.36
CA SER A 54 -0.12 -21.47 -2.24
C SER A 54 -1.49 -21.37 -1.58
N ASP A 55 -1.55 -21.71 -0.29
CA ASP A 55 -2.79 -21.73 0.49
C ASP A 55 -3.30 -20.31 0.82
N CYS A 56 -2.42 -19.30 0.69
CA CYS A 56 -2.73 -17.90 0.95
C CYS A 56 -3.03 -17.07 -0.29
N LEU A 57 -2.99 -17.65 -1.50
CA LEU A 57 -3.26 -16.90 -2.74
C LEU A 57 -4.66 -16.29 -2.77
N ARG A 58 -5.69 -17.04 -2.33
CA ARG A 58 -7.06 -16.52 -2.23
C ARG A 58 -7.17 -15.40 -1.20
N TYR A 59 -6.49 -15.55 -0.07
CA TYR A 59 -6.45 -14.50 0.95
C TYR A 59 -5.80 -13.22 0.40
N MET A 60 -4.67 -13.33 -0.29
CA MET A 60 -3.99 -12.17 -0.90
C MET A 60 -4.83 -11.52 -1.99
N GLN A 61 -5.48 -12.31 -2.85
CA GLN A 61 -6.43 -11.78 -3.83
C GLN A 61 -7.52 -10.93 -3.15
N ASN A 62 -8.16 -11.45 -2.10
CA ASN A 62 -9.22 -10.73 -1.40
C ASN A 62 -8.66 -9.48 -0.69
N TYR A 63 -7.49 -9.58 -0.08
CA TYR A 63 -6.83 -8.43 0.54
C TYR A 63 -6.60 -7.29 -0.47
N MET A 64 -6.05 -7.62 -1.65
CA MET A 64 -5.71 -6.64 -2.69
C MET A 64 -6.95 -6.07 -3.41
N LEU A 65 -8.04 -6.83 -3.51
CA LEU A 65 -9.22 -6.45 -4.31
C LEU A 65 -10.45 -6.02 -3.51
N GLU A 66 -10.61 -6.47 -2.27
CA GLU A 66 -11.83 -6.26 -1.46
C GLU A 66 -11.70 -5.07 -0.49
N GLY A 67 -10.76 -4.16 -0.74
CA GLY A 67 -10.69 -2.85 -0.10
C GLY A 67 -9.77 -2.75 1.12
N GLN A 68 -9.39 -3.85 1.77
CA GLN A 68 -8.46 -3.77 2.91
C GLN A 68 -7.11 -3.16 2.52
N TYR A 69 -6.54 -3.56 1.37
CA TYR A 69 -5.31 -2.96 0.84
C TYR A 69 -5.45 -1.45 0.62
N GLU A 70 -6.58 -0.99 0.09
CA GLU A 70 -6.85 0.44 -0.11
C GLU A 70 -6.97 1.19 1.23
N HIS A 71 -7.62 0.60 2.23
CA HIS A 71 -7.67 1.18 3.57
C HIS A 71 -6.29 1.32 4.22
N ASP A 72 -5.46 0.29 4.10
CA ASP A 72 -4.09 0.30 4.62
C ASP A 72 -3.27 1.40 3.92
N LEU A 73 -3.35 1.52 2.59
CA LEU A 73 -2.68 2.57 1.81
C LEU A 73 -3.12 3.98 2.21
N ASN A 74 -4.44 4.21 2.30
CA ASN A 74 -4.99 5.51 2.67
C ASN A 74 -4.54 5.95 4.06
N MET A 75 -4.44 4.99 4.99
CA MET A 75 -3.94 5.27 6.34
C MET A 75 -2.48 5.72 6.31
N VAL A 76 -1.60 5.01 5.58
CA VAL A 76 -0.18 5.36 5.47
C VAL A 76 0.01 6.73 4.82
N VAL A 77 -0.69 7.01 3.73
CA VAL A 77 -0.61 8.32 3.05
C VAL A 77 -1.11 9.45 3.93
N TYR A 78 -2.19 9.23 4.68
CA TYR A 78 -2.67 10.20 5.67
C TYR A 78 -1.62 10.51 6.73
N GLN A 79 -0.95 9.47 7.28
CA GLN A 79 0.11 9.66 8.28
C GLN A 79 1.30 10.43 7.72
N ILE A 80 1.78 10.06 6.53
CA ILE A 80 2.90 10.75 5.86
C ILE A 80 2.53 12.21 5.62
N THR A 81 1.37 12.48 5.03
CA THR A 81 0.93 13.85 4.73
C THR A 81 0.78 14.68 6.01
N SER A 82 0.23 14.08 7.07
CA SER A 82 0.11 14.74 8.37
C SER A 82 1.47 15.09 8.96
N TYR A 83 2.44 14.17 8.89
CA TYR A 83 3.81 14.41 9.35
C TYR A 83 4.49 15.52 8.54
N MET A 84 4.35 15.51 7.21
CA MET A 84 4.92 16.52 6.33
C MET A 84 4.49 17.95 6.67
N LEU A 85 3.24 18.13 7.13
CA LEU A 85 2.72 19.43 7.54
C LEU A 85 3.33 19.95 8.86
N THR A 86 4.01 19.08 9.62
CA THR A 86 4.69 19.44 10.88
C THR A 86 6.16 19.83 10.71
N ILE A 87 6.74 19.64 9.52
CA ILE A 87 8.16 19.89 9.28
C ILE A 87 8.36 21.31 8.76
N ASP A 88 9.18 22.07 9.48
CA ASP A 88 9.68 23.37 9.02
C ASP A 88 10.80 23.17 7.99
N GLN A 89 10.60 23.75 6.81
CA GLN A 89 11.60 23.75 5.73
C GLN A 89 12.73 24.73 6.09
N VAL A 90 13.99 24.32 5.88
CA VAL A 90 15.17 25.13 6.18
C VAL A 90 15.27 26.34 5.22
N GLY A 91 14.59 26.25 4.07
CA GLY A 91 14.48 27.35 3.10
C GLY A 91 15.68 27.51 2.17
N ASP A 92 16.58 26.52 2.16
CA ASP A 92 17.78 26.45 1.31
C ASP A 92 17.50 25.85 -0.08
N GLY A 93 16.31 25.27 -0.27
CA GLY A 93 15.89 24.63 -1.52
C GLY A 93 16.41 23.20 -1.70
N PHE A 94 16.99 22.58 -0.66
CA PHE A 94 17.55 21.24 -0.71
C PHE A 94 16.68 20.18 -0.01
N ASP A 95 15.54 20.59 0.57
CA ASP A 95 14.56 19.68 1.18
C ASP A 95 13.93 18.75 0.13
N SER A 96 14.10 17.44 0.29
CA SER A 96 13.62 16.43 -0.67
C SER A 96 13.01 15.20 0.00
N TRP A 97 12.16 14.51 -0.75
CA TRP A 97 11.54 13.25 -0.38
C TRP A 97 11.94 12.19 -1.40
N ILE A 98 12.32 11.01 -0.89
CA ILE A 98 12.72 9.88 -1.72
C ILE A 98 11.58 8.88 -1.72
N PHE A 99 11.15 8.48 -2.91
CA PHE A 99 10.11 7.49 -3.11
C PHE A 99 10.67 6.34 -3.96
N ASP A 100 10.24 5.13 -3.64
CA ASP A 100 10.37 4.00 -4.55
C ASP A 100 9.32 4.10 -5.68
N VAL A 101 9.51 3.35 -6.76
CA VAL A 101 8.63 3.41 -7.94
C VAL A 101 7.56 2.32 -7.90
N ASP A 102 7.99 1.06 -7.96
CA ASP A 102 7.11 -0.10 -8.09
C ASP A 102 6.36 -0.38 -6.77
N ASP A 103 5.04 -0.55 -6.87
CA ASP A 103 4.10 -0.73 -5.76
C ASP A 103 4.16 0.34 -4.64
N THR A 104 4.82 1.47 -4.93
CA THR A 104 4.85 2.68 -4.09
C THR A 104 4.22 3.87 -4.82
N CYS A 105 4.76 4.23 -5.99
CA CYS A 105 4.18 5.27 -6.84
C CYS A 105 3.28 4.70 -7.94
N ILE A 106 3.62 3.52 -8.46
CA ILE A 106 2.93 2.86 -9.58
C ILE A 106 2.60 1.44 -9.18
N SER A 107 1.35 1.02 -9.35
CA SER A 107 0.92 -0.33 -8.96
C SER A 107 1.21 -1.39 -10.02
N ASN A 108 1.80 -2.51 -9.59
CA ASN A 108 1.95 -3.74 -10.38
C ASN A 108 0.78 -4.72 -10.18
N LEU A 109 -0.29 -4.31 -9.49
CA LEU A 109 -1.45 -5.15 -9.19
C LEU A 109 -2.04 -5.82 -10.43
N GLU A 110 -2.15 -5.11 -11.55
CA GLU A 110 -2.70 -5.69 -12.79
C GLU A 110 -1.81 -6.79 -13.38
N TYR A 111 -0.48 -6.66 -13.25
CA TYR A 111 0.44 -7.70 -13.65
C TYR A 111 0.27 -8.95 -12.77
N TYR A 112 0.18 -8.77 -11.45
CA TYR A 112 -0.02 -9.89 -10.52
C TYR A 112 -1.39 -10.56 -10.67
N ARG A 113 -2.43 -9.76 -10.97
CA ARG A 113 -3.79 -10.26 -11.20
C ARG A 113 -3.89 -11.13 -12.44
N ARG A 114 -3.24 -10.75 -13.54
CA ARG A 114 -3.37 -11.45 -14.84
C ARG A 114 -2.38 -12.60 -15.00
N SER A 115 -1.15 -12.43 -14.52
CA SER A 115 -0.04 -13.31 -14.90
C SER A 115 0.55 -14.11 -13.75
N ARG A 116 0.25 -13.75 -12.49
CA ARG A 116 0.92 -14.33 -11.31
C ARG A 116 -0.04 -14.76 -10.19
N ARG A 117 -1.36 -14.64 -10.36
CA ARG A 117 -2.37 -15.08 -9.37
C ARG A 117 -2.12 -14.55 -7.94
N PHE A 118 -1.68 -13.29 -7.83
CA PHE A 118 -1.37 -12.64 -6.55
C PHE A 118 -0.20 -13.26 -5.76
N GLY A 119 0.72 -13.99 -6.39
CA GLY A 119 1.90 -14.58 -5.73
C GLY A 119 3.13 -14.75 -6.61
#